data_AF-N6YST2-F1
#
_entry.id   AF-N6YST2-F1
#
_cell.length_a   1.000
_cell.length_b   1.000
_cell.length_c   1.000
_cell.angle_alpha   90.00
_cell.angle_beta   90.00
_cell.angle_gamma   90.00
#
_symmetry.space_group_name_H-M   'P 1'
#
loop_
_entity.id
_entity.type
_entity.pdbx_description
1 polymer ?
#
loop_
_entity_poly.entity_id
_entity_poly.type
_entity_poly.pdbx_seq_one_letter_code
_entity_poly.pdbx_strand_id
1 'polypeptide(L)'
;RLRPLLGLRRAQLLGWARAHGLAWVEDESNAELRFARNALRQRLLPVAEDLFPAAVPTLARAAAHFAEADVLLGELAAIDAAACGVPALRGAGFVVLRRAGFLALSAARQVNLLRWLLRGSGAPLPGSLPLGEALRQLRACDPAHPLRLPLGAWACCAYRDRVWVEPAQPPAPQGLCWQGEAVMRWGGDEVHLVASIGEGLERARLERAAEVRLAPRGEGLRLRLHPARP
;
A
#
# COMPACT_ATOMS: atom_id res chain seq x y z
N ARG A 1 10.14 3.89 -17.38
CA ARG A 1 10.45 5.15 -18.11
C ARG A 1 11.98 5.28 -18.18
N LEU A 2 12.57 5.30 -19.37
CA LEU A 2 14.03 5.42 -19.56
C LEU A 2 14.48 6.89 -19.40
N ARG A 3 15.67 7.14 -18.85
CA ARG A 3 16.29 8.48 -18.76
C ARG A 3 17.75 8.48 -19.27
N PRO A 4 17.98 8.27 -20.58
CA PRO A 4 19.31 8.01 -21.13
C PRO A 4 20.29 9.19 -21.03
N LEU A 5 19.79 10.43 -20.92
CA LEU A 5 20.63 11.64 -20.82
C LEU A 5 20.91 12.09 -19.37
N LEU A 6 20.50 11.30 -18.36
CA LEU A 6 20.56 11.73 -16.95
C LEU A 6 22.01 11.99 -16.46
N GLY A 7 23.00 11.30 -17.02
CA GLY A 7 24.41 11.49 -16.70
C GLY A 7 25.08 12.67 -17.40
N LEU A 8 24.40 13.35 -18.33
CA LEU A 8 24.96 14.44 -19.12
C LEU A 8 24.57 15.80 -18.52
N ARG A 9 25.54 16.71 -18.43
CA ARG A 9 25.31 18.09 -18.00
C ARG A 9 24.62 18.89 -19.10
N ARG A 10 23.83 19.89 -18.71
CA ARG A 10 23.17 20.82 -19.66
C ARG A 10 24.16 21.47 -20.64
N ALA A 11 25.35 21.86 -20.16
CA ALA A 11 26.38 22.44 -21.01
C ALA A 11 26.85 21.49 -22.12
N GLN A 12 26.97 20.18 -21.83
CA GLN A 12 27.34 19.17 -22.82
C GLN A 12 26.24 19.01 -23.87
N LEU A 13 24.97 18.98 -23.44
CA LEU A 13 23.82 18.89 -24.35
C LEU A 13 23.72 20.12 -25.25
N LEU A 14 23.92 21.33 -24.72
CA LEU A 14 23.92 22.57 -25.50
C LEU A 14 25.09 22.63 -26.49
N GLY A 15 26.29 22.23 -26.06
CA GLY A 15 27.46 22.16 -26.94
C GLY A 15 27.25 21.19 -28.09
N TRP A 16 26.72 20.00 -27.80
CA TRP A 16 26.41 19.00 -28.82
C TRP A 16 25.32 19.49 -29.78
N ALA A 17 24.23 20.07 -29.26
CA ALA A 17 23.14 20.60 -30.09
C ALA A 17 23.63 21.71 -31.04
N ARG A 18 24.45 22.63 -30.54
CA ARG A 18 25.06 23.71 -31.34
C ARG A 18 26.00 23.16 -32.41
N ALA A 19 26.85 22.19 -32.07
CA ALA A 19 27.79 21.57 -33.01
C ALA A 19 27.08 20.86 -34.18
N HIS A 20 25.84 20.40 -33.96
CA HIS A 20 25.01 19.74 -34.98
C HIS A 20 23.94 20.66 -35.60
N GLY A 21 23.99 21.96 -35.33
CA GLY A 21 23.05 22.93 -35.91
C GLY A 21 21.59 22.71 -35.50
N LEU A 22 21.34 22.09 -34.34
CA LEU A 22 19.98 21.84 -33.86
C LEU A 22 19.36 23.12 -33.29
N ALA A 23 18.16 23.44 -33.76
CA ALA A 23 17.29 24.42 -33.13
C ALA A 23 16.38 23.73 -32.10
N TRP A 24 16.05 24.43 -31.02
CA TRP A 24 15.10 23.97 -30.01
C TRP A 24 14.13 25.09 -29.63
N VAL A 25 12.96 24.70 -29.12
CA VAL A 25 11.95 25.63 -28.61
C VAL A 25 12.21 25.90 -27.13
N GLU A 26 12.18 27.16 -26.73
CA GLU A 26 12.22 27.57 -25.33
C GLU A 26 10.78 27.60 -24.79
N ASP A 27 10.41 26.59 -24.01
CA ASP A 27 9.09 26.53 -23.36
C ASP A 27 9.02 27.59 -22.24
N GLU A 28 8.06 28.50 -22.35
CA GLU A 28 7.86 29.66 -21.47
C GLU A 28 7.61 29.25 -20.01
N SER A 29 7.04 28.07 -19.79
CA SER A 29 6.79 27.52 -18.44
C SER A 29 8.09 27.27 -17.67
N ASN A 30 9.24 27.17 -18.35
CA ASN A 30 10.55 27.02 -17.70
C ASN A 30 10.96 28.23 -16.87
N ALA A 31 10.42 29.42 -17.17
CA ALA A 31 10.66 30.66 -16.44
C ALA A 31 9.73 30.83 -15.23
N GLU A 32 8.67 30.03 -15.14
CA GLU A 32 7.67 30.19 -14.10
C GLU A 32 8.15 29.60 -12.75
N LEU A 33 8.38 30.49 -11.79
CA LEU A 33 8.85 30.13 -10.44
C LEU A 33 7.79 29.52 -9.53
N ARG A 34 6.50 29.53 -9.93
CA ARG A 34 5.43 28.87 -9.17
C ARG A 34 5.63 27.36 -9.04
N PHE A 35 6.37 26.77 -9.98
CA PHE A 35 6.74 25.36 -9.92
C PHE A 35 8.03 25.18 -9.11
N ALA A 36 7.95 24.39 -8.03
CA ALA A 36 9.07 24.15 -7.11
C ALA A 36 10.37 23.73 -7.82
N ARG A 37 10.25 22.92 -8.89
CA ARG A 37 11.41 22.51 -9.70
C ARG A 37 12.13 23.69 -10.35
N ASN A 38 11.39 24.65 -10.90
CA ASN A 38 11.97 25.84 -11.54
C ASN A 38 12.57 26.76 -10.49
N ALA A 39 11.88 26.98 -9.36
CA ALA A 39 12.38 27.75 -8.25
C ALA A 39 13.70 27.20 -7.69
N LEU A 40 13.81 25.88 -7.49
CA LEU A 40 15.05 25.23 -7.07
C LEU A 40 16.17 25.48 -8.08
N ARG A 41 15.90 25.25 -9.37
CA ARG A 41 16.89 25.40 -10.44
C ARG A 41 17.39 26.84 -10.60
N GLN A 42 16.51 27.83 -10.50
CA GLN A 42 16.83 29.22 -10.82
C GLN A 42 17.23 30.05 -9.61
N ARG A 43 16.77 29.71 -8.41
CA ARG A 43 17.03 30.51 -7.20
C ARG A 43 17.92 29.82 -6.17
N LEU A 44 17.76 28.51 -5.97
CA LEU A 44 18.48 27.81 -4.90
C LEU A 44 19.83 27.26 -5.39
N LEU A 45 19.84 26.52 -6.49
CA LEU A 45 21.06 25.86 -6.97
C LEU A 45 22.20 26.83 -7.31
N PRO A 46 21.95 27.99 -7.96
CA PRO A 46 23.04 28.94 -8.24
C PRO A 46 23.72 29.43 -6.96
N VAL A 47 22.94 29.83 -5.95
CA VAL A 47 23.48 30.26 -4.65
C VAL A 47 24.24 29.12 -3.96
N ALA A 48 23.75 27.89 -4.06
CA ALA A 48 24.44 26.74 -3.50
C ALA A 48 25.76 26.43 -4.22
N GLU A 49 25.84 26.61 -5.54
CA GLU A 49 27.06 26.42 -6.33
C GLU A 49 28.09 27.54 -6.09
N ASP A 50 27.63 28.78 -5.88
CA ASP A 50 28.49 29.92 -5.54
C ASP A 50 29.19 29.70 -4.18
N LEU A 51 28.46 29.18 -3.18
CA LEU A 51 29.02 28.85 -1.87
C LEU A 51 29.82 27.54 -1.87
N PHE A 52 29.35 26.55 -2.64
CA PHE A 52 29.93 25.21 -2.72
C PHE A 52 30.01 24.77 -4.18
N PRO A 53 31.17 24.94 -4.85
CA PRO A 53 31.32 24.66 -6.29
C PRO A 53 30.95 23.23 -6.73
N ALA A 54 30.91 22.29 -5.79
CA ALA A 54 30.54 20.89 -6.02
C ALA A 54 29.12 20.53 -5.54
N ALA A 55 28.25 21.50 -5.22
CA ALA A 55 26.91 21.24 -4.65
C ALA A 55 26.06 20.30 -5.53
N VAL A 56 25.82 20.67 -6.79
CA VAL A 56 25.01 19.87 -7.73
C VAL A 56 25.60 18.47 -7.98
N PRO A 57 26.90 18.30 -8.31
CA PRO A 57 27.45 16.95 -8.51
C PRO A 57 27.46 16.10 -7.23
N THR A 58 27.59 16.72 -6.05
CA THR A 58 27.51 16.01 -4.76
C THR A 58 26.08 15.55 -4.48
N LEU A 59 25.08 16.41 -4.69
CA LEU A 59 23.66 16.05 -4.56
C LEU A 59 23.26 14.95 -5.55
N ALA A 60 23.74 14.99 -6.79
CA ALA A 60 23.49 13.95 -7.78
C ALA A 60 24.08 12.59 -7.35
N ARG A 61 25.29 12.59 -6.77
CA ARG A 61 25.92 11.37 -6.23
C ARG A 61 25.18 10.83 -5.01
N ALA A 62 24.76 11.70 -4.10
CA ALA A 62 23.93 11.31 -2.96
C ALA A 62 22.60 10.69 -3.42
N ALA A 63 21.96 11.27 -4.45
CA ALA A 63 20.76 10.71 -5.03
C ALA A 63 20.98 9.33 -5.66
N ALA A 64 22.14 9.09 -6.30
CA ALA A 64 22.51 7.76 -6.79
C ALA A 64 22.68 6.76 -5.65
N HIS A 65 23.40 7.13 -4.58
CA HIS A 65 23.54 6.28 -3.39
C HIS A 65 22.20 5.98 -2.72
N PHE A 66 21.27 6.95 -2.67
CA PHE A 66 19.93 6.71 -2.14
C PHE A 66 19.11 5.77 -3.02
N ALA A 67 19.27 5.83 -4.34
CA ALA A 67 18.63 4.88 -5.24
C ALA A 67 19.17 3.45 -5.03
N GLU A 68 20.49 3.29 -4.92
CA GLU A 68 21.12 2.01 -4.60
C GLU A 68 20.65 1.47 -3.23
N ALA A 69 20.63 2.32 -2.21
CA ALA A 69 20.12 1.97 -0.89
C ALA A 69 18.64 1.55 -0.93
N ASP A 70 17.81 2.19 -1.76
CA ASP A 70 16.40 1.82 -1.92
C ASP A 70 16.22 0.42 -2.51
N VAL A 71 17.11 0.01 -3.44
CA VAL A 71 17.13 -1.36 -3.97
C VAL A 71 17.49 -2.35 -2.86
N LEU A 72 18.57 -2.10 -2.12
CA LEU A 72 19.01 -2.96 -1.01
C LEU A 72 17.95 -3.05 0.10
N LEU A 73 17.24 -1.96 0.39
CA LEU A 73 16.12 -1.96 1.32
C LEU A 73 14.95 -2.81 0.83
N GLY A 74 14.71 -2.85 -0.49
CA GLY A 74 13.74 -3.76 -1.10
C GLY A 74 14.14 -5.23 -0.95
N GLU A 75 15.41 -5.56 -1.18
CA GLU A 75 15.95 -6.91 -0.99
C GLU A 75 15.84 -7.35 0.47
N LEU A 76 16.24 -6.48 1.41
CA LEU A 76 16.11 -6.74 2.84
C LEU A 76 14.65 -6.95 3.25
N ALA A 77 13.71 -6.15 2.73
CA ALA A 77 12.30 -6.34 3.02
C ALA A 77 11.77 -7.70 2.51
N ALA A 78 12.22 -8.16 1.35
CA ALA A 78 11.84 -9.47 0.83
C ALA A 78 12.38 -10.62 1.71
N ILE A 79 13.63 -10.51 2.18
CA ILE A 79 14.23 -11.45 3.15
C ILE A 79 13.42 -11.45 4.46
N ASP A 80 13.10 -10.26 4.98
CA ASP A 80 12.32 -10.10 6.22
C ASP A 80 10.93 -10.69 6.09
N ALA A 81 10.26 -10.48 4.95
CA ALA A 81 8.96 -11.05 4.67
C ALA A 81 9.00 -12.58 4.72
N ALA A 82 10.00 -13.20 4.08
CA ALA A 82 10.19 -14.65 4.09
C ALA A 82 10.52 -15.20 5.49
N ALA A 83 11.33 -14.46 6.26
CA ALA A 83 11.67 -14.83 7.64
C ALA A 83 10.47 -14.73 8.60
N CYS A 84 9.49 -13.88 8.30
CA CYS A 84 8.21 -13.80 9.02
C CYS A 84 7.24 -14.96 8.69
N GLY A 85 7.73 -16.03 8.04
CA GLY A 85 6.96 -17.16 7.54
C GLY A 85 6.74 -17.07 6.03
N VAL A 86 6.27 -18.17 5.41
CA VAL A 86 5.90 -18.14 3.99
C VAL A 86 4.71 -17.20 3.84
N PRO A 87 4.86 -16.05 3.14
CA PRO A 87 3.78 -15.10 3.04
C PRO A 87 2.62 -15.75 2.28
N ALA A 88 1.49 -15.94 2.96
CA ALA A 88 0.30 -16.49 2.34
C ALA A 88 -0.50 -15.36 1.73
N LEU A 89 -1.07 -15.58 0.54
CA LEU A 89 -2.05 -14.67 -0.01
C LEU A 89 -3.39 -14.92 0.67
N ARG A 90 -4.00 -13.88 1.24
CA ARG A 90 -5.41 -13.91 1.65
C ARG A 90 -6.26 -13.39 0.51
N GLY A 91 -7.25 -14.17 0.09
CA GLY A 91 -8.34 -13.71 -0.76
C GLY A 91 -7.87 -12.90 -1.96
N ALA A 92 -8.21 -11.61 -1.95
CA ALA A 92 -7.86 -10.59 -2.95
C ALA A 92 -6.34 -10.30 -3.14
N GLY A 93 -5.46 -11.24 -2.81
CA GLY A 93 -4.03 -11.18 -3.13
C GLY A 93 -3.18 -10.43 -2.11
N PHE A 94 -3.62 -10.33 -0.84
CA PHE A 94 -2.84 -9.63 0.19
C PHE A 94 -1.81 -10.54 0.83
N VAL A 95 -0.59 -10.05 1.00
CA VAL A 95 0.49 -10.73 1.70
C VAL A 95 0.22 -10.74 3.21
N VAL A 96 0.16 -11.94 3.81
CA VAL A 96 -0.03 -12.14 5.24
C VAL A 96 1.26 -12.62 5.89
N LEU A 97 1.70 -11.91 6.93
CA LEU A 97 2.90 -12.20 7.72
C LEU A 97 2.54 -12.75 9.11
N ARG A 98 3.44 -13.54 9.70
CA ARG A 98 3.30 -13.90 11.11
C ARG A 98 3.63 -12.71 12.01
N ARG A 99 2.73 -12.40 12.94
CA ARG A 99 2.86 -11.24 13.84
C ARG A 99 4.09 -11.36 14.73
N ALA A 100 4.34 -12.54 15.29
CA ALA A 100 5.52 -12.77 16.15
C ALA A 100 6.83 -12.51 15.41
N GLY A 101 6.96 -13.02 14.17
CA GLY A 101 8.13 -12.79 13.33
C GLY A 101 8.31 -11.31 12.97
N PHE A 102 7.21 -10.65 12.58
CA PHE A 102 7.22 -9.22 12.26
C PHE A 102 7.64 -8.35 13.46
N LEU A 103 7.10 -8.63 14.65
CA LEU A 103 7.40 -7.87 15.86
C LEU A 103 8.81 -8.14 16.40
N ALA A 104 9.44 -9.26 16.06
CA ALA A 104 10.83 -9.56 16.40
C ALA A 104 11.85 -8.74 15.58
N LEU A 105 11.44 -8.16 14.44
CA LEU A 105 12.30 -7.27 13.66
C LEU A 105 12.57 -5.96 14.41
N SER A 106 13.70 -5.32 14.11
CA SER A 106 13.96 -3.96 14.60
C SER A 106 12.90 -2.96 14.10
N ALA A 107 12.68 -1.86 14.81
CA ALA A 107 11.69 -0.84 14.40
C ALA A 107 11.92 -0.31 12.97
N ALA A 108 13.18 -0.11 12.56
CA ALA A 108 13.51 0.33 11.21
C ALA A 108 13.13 -0.72 10.15
N ARG A 109 13.37 -2.01 10.43
CA ARG A 109 12.98 -3.13 9.56
C ARG A 109 11.47 -3.32 9.48
N GLN A 110 10.75 -3.15 10.59
CA GLN A 110 9.27 -3.15 10.61
C GLN A 110 8.70 -2.05 9.69
N VAL A 111 9.23 -0.83 9.79
CA VAL A 111 8.82 0.29 8.91
C VAL A 111 9.18 0.02 7.46
N ASN A 112 10.38 -0.48 7.19
CA ASN A 112 10.82 -0.82 5.84
C ASN A 112 9.92 -1.88 5.19
N LEU A 113 9.62 -2.96 5.92
CA LEU A 113 8.75 -4.03 5.47
C LEU A 113 7.32 -3.55 5.22
N LEU A 114 6.75 -2.72 6.11
CA LEU A 114 5.43 -2.12 5.85
C LEU A 114 5.43 -1.23 4.61
N ARG A 115 6.45 -0.38 4.41
CA ARG A 115 6.57 0.42 3.18
C ARG A 115 6.66 -0.47 1.95
N TRP A 116 7.45 -1.53 2.00
CA TRP A 116 7.62 -2.47 0.90
C TRP A 116 6.30 -3.15 0.54
N LEU A 117 5.53 -3.63 1.52
CA LEU A 117 4.18 -4.18 1.31
C LEU A 117 3.24 -3.17 0.64
N LEU A 118 3.31 -1.90 1.07
CA LEU A 118 2.50 -0.82 0.52
C LEU A 118 2.94 -0.38 -0.90
N ARG A 119 4.20 -0.61 -1.31
CA ARG A 119 4.68 -0.23 -2.65
C ARG A 119 4.03 -1.03 -3.76
N GLY A 120 3.75 -2.32 -3.53
CA GLY A 120 3.12 -3.21 -4.52
C GLY A 120 1.68 -2.84 -4.89
N SER A 121 1.17 -1.75 -4.33
CA SER A 121 -0.26 -1.46 -4.21
C SER A 121 -0.73 -0.23 -5.01
N GLY A 122 0.21 0.54 -5.57
CA GLY A 122 -0.06 1.66 -6.47
C GLY A 122 -0.50 2.98 -5.82
N ALA A 123 -0.72 3.01 -4.50
CA ALA A 123 -1.09 4.24 -3.78
C ALA A 123 0.13 5.00 -3.24
N PRO A 124 0.01 6.32 -2.95
CA PRO A 124 1.06 7.07 -2.26
C PRO A 124 1.35 6.46 -0.89
N LEU A 125 2.64 6.28 -0.59
CA LEU A 125 3.09 5.76 0.69
C LEU A 125 2.73 6.73 1.82
N PRO A 126 2.24 6.23 2.96
CA PRO A 126 2.04 7.05 4.15
C PRO A 126 3.38 7.62 4.65
N GLY A 127 3.33 8.79 5.28
CA GLY A 127 4.48 9.41 5.93
C GLY A 127 5.00 8.58 7.12
N SER A 128 6.11 9.03 7.73
CA SER A 128 6.75 8.35 8.86
C SER A 128 5.87 8.28 10.12
N LEU A 129 5.11 9.34 10.42
CA LEU A 129 4.28 9.45 11.63
C LEU A 129 3.16 8.39 11.69
N PRO A 130 2.32 8.20 10.65
CA PRO A 130 1.31 7.13 10.65
C PRO A 130 1.89 5.72 10.82
N LEU A 131 3.06 5.45 10.25
CA LEU A 131 3.71 4.13 10.36
C LEU A 131 4.22 3.86 11.78
N GLY A 132 4.83 4.85 12.42
CA GLY A 132 5.27 4.73 13.82
C GLY A 132 4.11 4.45 14.77
N GLU A 133 2.99 5.17 14.58
CA GLU A 133 1.79 4.98 15.39
C GLU A 133 1.15 3.62 15.18
N ALA A 134 1.09 3.15 13.92
CA ALA A 134 0.59 1.81 13.62
C ALA A 134 1.41 0.71 14.31
N LEU A 135 2.74 0.84 14.31
CA LEU A 135 3.62 -0.12 15.01
C LEU A 135 3.45 -0.06 16.53
N ARG A 136 3.28 1.13 17.10
CA ARG A 136 3.04 1.30 18.54
C ARG A 136 1.75 0.59 18.96
N GLN A 137 0.66 0.81 18.24
CA GLN A 137 -0.63 0.18 18.53
C GLN A 137 -0.60 -1.33 18.26
N LEU A 138 0.08 -1.78 17.20
CA LEU A 138 0.28 -3.20 16.92
C LEU A 138 1.03 -3.92 18.05
N ARG A 139 1.95 -3.26 18.74
CA ARG A 139 2.64 -3.86 19.90
C ARG A 139 1.77 -3.88 21.15
N ALA A 140 0.96 -2.85 21.36
CA ALA A 140 0.13 -2.71 22.55
C ALA A 140 -1.18 -3.52 22.50
N CYS A 141 -1.67 -3.84 21.30
CA CYS A 141 -2.94 -4.52 21.11
C CYS A 141 -2.87 -6.00 21.55
N ASP A 142 -3.87 -6.45 22.30
CA ASP A 142 -4.07 -7.87 22.59
C ASP A 142 -4.32 -8.67 21.28
N PRO A 143 -3.53 -9.71 20.97
CA PRO A 143 -3.73 -10.56 19.79
C PRO A 143 -5.13 -11.19 19.66
N ALA A 144 -5.88 -11.34 20.76
CA ALA A 144 -7.25 -11.85 20.72
C ALA A 144 -8.24 -10.88 20.05
N HIS A 145 -7.91 -9.59 20.00
CA HIS A 145 -8.76 -8.55 19.44
C HIS A 145 -8.28 -8.13 18.04
N PRO A 146 -9.19 -8.01 17.05
CA PRO A 146 -8.82 -7.52 15.73
C PRO A 146 -8.41 -6.04 15.79
N LEU A 147 -7.29 -5.73 15.15
CA LEU A 147 -6.76 -4.38 14.99
C LEU A 147 -6.81 -3.98 13.52
N ARG A 148 -7.30 -2.77 13.24
CA ARG A 148 -7.31 -2.19 11.89
C ARG A 148 -6.98 -0.70 11.96
N LEU A 149 -5.84 -0.32 11.39
CA LEU A 149 -5.28 1.03 11.48
C LEU A 149 -5.14 1.66 10.10
N PRO A 150 -5.93 2.71 9.80
CA PRO A 150 -5.81 3.44 8.53
C PRO A 150 -4.43 4.08 8.35
N LEU A 151 -3.88 3.89 7.16
CA LEU A 151 -2.60 4.39 6.67
C LEU A 151 -2.82 5.07 5.30
N GLY A 152 -3.72 6.06 5.27
CA GLY A 152 -4.15 6.71 4.03
C GLY A 152 -5.10 5.81 3.23
N ALA A 153 -4.75 5.47 1.99
CA ALA A 153 -5.54 4.59 1.14
C ALA A 153 -5.50 3.10 1.56
N TRP A 154 -4.67 2.76 2.55
CA TRP A 154 -4.47 1.40 3.06
C TRP A 154 -4.80 1.33 4.54
N ALA A 155 -4.91 0.13 5.08
CA ALA A 155 -5.00 -0.15 6.50
C ALA A 155 -4.00 -1.26 6.85
N CYS A 156 -3.27 -1.07 7.95
CA CYS A 156 -2.52 -2.14 8.59
C CYS A 156 -3.47 -2.91 9.50
N CYS A 157 -3.59 -4.20 9.28
CA CYS A 157 -4.49 -5.08 10.01
C CYS A 157 -3.71 -6.13 10.79
N ALA A 158 -4.22 -6.51 11.95
CA ALA A 158 -3.69 -7.64 12.70
C ALA A 158 -4.80 -8.38 13.44
N TYR A 159 -4.67 -9.70 13.47
CA TYR A 159 -5.55 -10.56 14.25
C TYR A 159 -4.82 -11.87 14.57
N ARG A 160 -4.83 -12.26 15.86
CA ARG A 160 -4.04 -13.39 16.37
C ARG A 160 -2.55 -13.22 15.98
N ASP A 161 -1.92 -14.28 15.46
CA ASP A 161 -0.53 -14.26 14.99
C ASP A 161 -0.40 -13.80 13.52
N ARG A 162 -1.29 -12.94 13.02
CA ARG A 162 -1.27 -12.48 11.61
C ARG A 162 -1.25 -10.96 11.52
N VAL A 163 -0.45 -10.44 10.59
CA VAL A 163 -0.37 -9.03 10.18
C VAL A 163 -0.47 -8.97 8.66
N TRP A 164 -1.28 -8.06 8.12
CA TRP A 164 -1.39 -7.83 6.68
C TRP A 164 -1.74 -6.37 6.41
N VAL A 165 -1.71 -5.99 5.13
CA VAL A 165 -2.14 -4.68 4.66
C VAL A 165 -3.25 -4.87 3.63
N GLU A 166 -4.33 -4.10 3.75
CA GLU A 166 -5.48 -4.10 2.84
C GLU A 166 -5.90 -2.66 2.49
N PRO A 167 -6.69 -2.41 1.43
CA PRO A 167 -7.22 -1.08 1.17
C PRO A 167 -8.05 -0.55 2.35
N ALA A 168 -7.90 0.73 2.68
CA ALA A 168 -8.64 1.37 3.79
C ALA A 168 -10.15 1.33 3.56
N GLN A 169 -10.57 1.42 2.30
CA GLN A 169 -11.91 1.17 1.83
C GLN A 169 -11.84 0.02 0.82
N PRO A 170 -12.02 -1.25 1.25
CA PRO A 170 -12.13 -2.32 0.29
C PRO A 170 -13.37 -2.07 -0.60
N PRO A 171 -13.32 -2.40 -1.90
CA PRO A 171 -14.51 -2.33 -2.74
C PRO A 171 -15.59 -3.22 -2.12
N ALA A 172 -16.81 -2.69 -2.01
CA ALA A 172 -17.92 -3.47 -1.48
C ALA A 172 -18.10 -4.73 -2.34
N PRO A 173 -18.15 -5.93 -1.74
CA PRO A 173 -18.37 -7.13 -2.52
C PRO A 173 -19.72 -7.03 -3.23
N GLN A 174 -19.76 -7.42 -4.49
CA GLN A 174 -21.04 -7.48 -5.19
C GLN A 174 -21.94 -8.51 -4.53
N GLY A 175 -23.25 -8.26 -4.56
CA GLY A 175 -24.23 -9.21 -4.08
C GLY A 175 -24.12 -10.53 -4.86
N LEU A 176 -24.09 -11.66 -4.16
CA LEU A 176 -24.04 -12.98 -4.77
C LEU A 176 -25.27 -13.78 -4.37
N CYS A 177 -25.98 -14.32 -5.36
CA CYS A 177 -27.17 -15.12 -5.13
C CYS A 177 -26.75 -16.55 -4.77
N TRP A 178 -27.29 -17.06 -3.67
CA TRP A 178 -27.10 -18.45 -3.27
C TRP A 178 -28.01 -19.34 -4.10
N GLN A 179 -27.43 -20.39 -4.68
CA GLN A 179 -28.11 -21.38 -5.53
C GLN A 179 -28.12 -22.78 -4.90
N GLY A 180 -27.83 -22.87 -3.59
CA GLY A 180 -27.74 -24.15 -2.87
C GLY A 180 -26.32 -24.64 -2.62
N GLU A 181 -25.30 -23.82 -2.92
CA GLU A 181 -23.90 -24.20 -2.68
C GLU A 181 -23.61 -24.32 -1.17
N ALA A 182 -22.81 -25.32 -0.80
CA ALA A 182 -22.33 -25.47 0.57
C ALA A 182 -21.19 -24.48 0.90
N VAL A 183 -20.46 -24.00 -0.11
CA VAL A 183 -19.37 -23.04 0.03
C VAL A 183 -19.49 -21.97 -1.05
N MET A 184 -19.50 -20.71 -0.64
CA MET A 184 -19.56 -19.55 -1.54
C MET A 184 -18.33 -18.67 -1.34
N ARG A 185 -17.69 -18.25 -2.43
CA ARG A 185 -16.60 -17.25 -2.37
C ARG A 185 -17.18 -15.85 -2.43
N TRP A 186 -17.03 -15.08 -1.36
CA TRP A 186 -17.63 -13.74 -1.25
C TRP A 186 -16.74 -12.79 -0.45
N GLY A 187 -16.48 -11.59 -0.99
CA GLY A 187 -15.64 -10.58 -0.31
C GLY A 187 -14.17 -10.97 -0.12
N GLY A 188 -13.66 -11.91 -0.91
CA GLY A 188 -12.29 -12.42 -0.77
C GLY A 188 -12.11 -13.50 0.30
N ASP A 189 -13.18 -13.91 0.99
CA ASP A 189 -13.18 -15.05 1.90
C ASP A 189 -14.17 -16.14 1.41
N GLU A 190 -14.27 -17.24 2.16
CA GLU A 190 -15.21 -18.32 1.91
C GLU A 190 -16.31 -18.33 2.98
N VAL A 191 -17.56 -18.38 2.53
CA VAL A 191 -18.75 -18.53 3.35
C VAL A 191 -19.19 -19.97 3.27
N HIS A 192 -19.19 -20.66 4.41
CA HIS A 192 -19.60 -22.07 4.53
C HIS A 192 -21.03 -22.14 5.05
N LEU A 193 -21.94 -22.70 4.26
CA LEU A 193 -23.32 -23.00 4.65
C LEU A 193 -23.39 -24.46 5.12
N VAL A 194 -23.41 -24.63 6.43
CA VAL A 194 -23.42 -25.95 7.08
C VAL A 194 -24.83 -26.25 7.57
N ALA A 195 -25.37 -27.41 7.19
CA ALA A 195 -26.65 -27.88 7.71
C ALA A 195 -26.51 -28.26 9.19
N SER A 196 -27.30 -27.63 10.06
CA SER A 196 -27.34 -27.88 11.49
C SER A 196 -28.78 -28.09 11.98
N ILE A 197 -28.94 -28.80 13.09
CA ILE A 197 -30.25 -29.00 13.75
C ILE A 197 -30.28 -28.13 15.00
N GLY A 198 -31.35 -27.34 15.17
CA GLY A 198 -31.56 -26.51 16.36
C GLY A 198 -30.83 -25.17 16.37
N GLU A 199 -29.98 -24.90 15.37
CA GLU A 199 -29.20 -23.66 15.26
C GLU A 199 -29.20 -23.15 13.80
N GLY A 200 -29.01 -21.84 13.61
CA GLY A 200 -28.88 -21.21 12.30
C GLY A 200 -30.20 -20.69 11.70
N LEU A 201 -30.26 -20.67 10.36
CA LEU A 201 -31.42 -20.21 9.59
C LEU A 201 -32.37 -21.39 9.28
N GLU A 202 -33.68 -21.16 9.37
CA GLU A 202 -34.70 -22.19 9.08
C GLU A 202 -34.68 -22.58 7.60
N ARG A 203 -34.38 -23.85 7.31
CA ARG A 203 -34.30 -24.40 5.94
C ARG A 203 -35.55 -24.13 5.10
N ALA A 204 -36.73 -24.35 5.68
CA ALA A 204 -38.00 -24.15 4.97
C ALA A 204 -38.24 -22.69 4.56
N ARG A 205 -37.62 -21.70 5.22
CA ARG A 205 -37.69 -20.29 4.80
C ARG A 205 -36.72 -20.00 3.66
N LEU A 206 -35.55 -20.63 3.66
CA LEU A 206 -34.59 -20.52 2.56
C LEU A 206 -35.18 -21.12 1.27
N GLU A 207 -35.84 -22.28 1.36
CA GLU A 207 -36.48 -22.94 0.21
C GLU A 207 -37.72 -22.18 -0.31
N ARG A 208 -38.43 -21.47 0.55
CA ARG A 208 -39.59 -20.62 0.18
C ARG A 208 -39.20 -19.22 -0.27
N ALA A 209 -37.97 -18.79 -0.04
CA ALA A 209 -37.51 -17.48 -0.45
C ALA A 209 -37.44 -17.42 -1.98
N ALA A 210 -37.97 -16.35 -2.58
CA ALA A 210 -37.80 -16.11 -4.00
C ALA A 210 -36.32 -16.01 -4.39
N GLU A 211 -35.50 -15.51 -3.45
CA GLU A 211 -34.08 -15.39 -3.62
C GLU A 211 -33.36 -15.24 -2.27
N VAL A 212 -32.18 -15.83 -2.18
CA VAL A 212 -31.27 -15.66 -1.04
C VAL A 212 -29.98 -15.06 -1.58
N ARG A 213 -29.55 -13.93 -1.02
CA ARG A 213 -28.31 -13.25 -1.44
C ARG A 213 -27.38 -12.99 -0.27
N LEU A 214 -26.08 -13.15 -0.51
CA LEU A 214 -25.02 -12.53 0.27
C LEU A 214 -24.80 -11.12 -0.27
N ALA A 215 -25.00 -10.09 0.53
CA ALA A 215 -24.83 -8.70 0.11
C ALA A 215 -24.19 -7.86 1.23
N PRO A 216 -23.46 -6.77 0.89
CA PRO A 216 -22.97 -5.83 1.89
C PRO A 216 -24.14 -5.30 2.71
N ARG A 217 -23.91 -5.03 3.98
CA ARG A 217 -24.94 -4.44 4.83
C ARG A 217 -25.34 -3.06 4.28
N GLY A 218 -26.57 -2.94 3.80
CA GLY A 218 -27.19 -1.67 3.47
C GLY A 218 -27.55 -0.86 4.73
N GLU A 219 -27.61 0.46 4.58
CA GLU A 219 -28.11 1.35 5.63
C GLU A 219 -29.54 0.95 6.02
N GLY A 220 -29.83 0.91 7.33
CA GLY A 220 -31.15 0.54 7.86
C GLY A 220 -31.38 -0.96 8.09
N LEU A 221 -30.51 -1.86 7.61
CA LEU A 221 -30.61 -3.29 7.93
C LEU A 221 -30.17 -3.57 9.37
N ARG A 222 -31.02 -4.22 10.17
CA ARG A 222 -30.70 -4.75 11.50
C ARG A 222 -30.55 -6.27 11.41
N LEU A 223 -29.45 -6.79 11.97
CA LEU A 223 -29.21 -8.23 12.06
C LEU A 223 -30.20 -8.84 13.06
N ARG A 224 -31.13 -9.66 12.58
CA ARG A 224 -31.96 -10.50 13.44
C ARG A 224 -31.26 -11.84 13.64
N LEU A 225 -30.69 -12.03 14.83
CA LEU A 225 -30.01 -13.27 15.22
C LEU A 225 -30.99 -14.45 15.42
N HIS A 226 -32.29 -14.19 15.46
CA HIS A 226 -33.32 -15.23 15.63
C HIS A 226 -34.56 -14.90 14.80
N PRO A 227 -35.18 -15.88 14.09
CA PRO A 227 -36.33 -15.68 13.21
C PRO A 227 -37.59 -15.14 13.91
N ALA A 228 -37.62 -15.17 15.25
CA ALA A 228 -38.72 -14.71 16.10
C ALA A 228 -38.38 -13.48 16.98
N ARG A 229 -37.21 -12.84 16.84
CA ARG A 229 -36.90 -11.61 17.58
C ARG A 229 -37.01 -10.36 16.70
N PRO A 230 -37.43 -9.21 17.25
CA PRO A 230 -37.61 -7.97 16.50
C PRO A 230 -36.31 -7.41 15.92
#